data_AF-A0AAU3C6T8-F1
#
_entry.id   AF-A0AAU3C6T8-F1
#
_cell.length_a   1.000
_cell.length_b   1.000
_cell.length_c   1.000
_cell.angle_alpha   90.00
_cell.angle_beta   90.00
_cell.angle_gamma   90.00
#
_symmetry.space_group_name_H-M   'P 1'
#
loop_
_entity.id
_entity.type
_entity.pdbx_description
1 polymer ?
#
loop_
_entity_poly.entity_id
_entity_poly.type
_entity_poly.pdbx_seq_one_letter_code
_entity_poly.pdbx_strand_id
1 'polypeptide(L)'
;MSGIKPSRTTGRALVAAALLITAGASVPAVARSTAPPPARSGSNGPAYDRVADFYGSYIDAVTDSGSGRLSTQLRSFYLTSGLRSRLTTWENRRHADGVLRAQDVPRAWKVTAGDSGAGHTWSTVRLTWGSDRHPTYTYLTVQSDLATKKISDIKQRS
;
A
#
# COMPACT_ATOMS: atom_id res chain seq x y z
N MET A 1 -50.00 52.18 -0.19
CA MET A 1 -51.39 52.07 0.30
C MET A 1 -51.60 50.60 0.65
N SER A 2 -51.46 50.23 1.94
CA SER A 2 -52.58 49.98 2.89
C SER A 2 -53.42 48.77 2.48
N GLY A 3 -53.74 47.76 3.31
CA GLY A 3 -53.65 47.59 4.77
C GLY A 3 -53.73 46.09 5.15
N ILE A 4 -53.23 45.68 6.34
CA ILE A 4 -53.96 45.46 7.61
C ILE A 4 -54.99 44.30 7.47
N LYS A 5 -54.62 43.05 7.87
CA LYS A 5 -54.94 42.33 9.15
C LYS A 5 -56.43 41.96 9.32
N PRO A 6 -56.82 41.08 10.26
CA PRO A 6 -56.29 39.79 10.72
C PRO A 6 -57.43 38.73 10.77
N SER A 7 -57.15 37.48 11.14
CA SER A 7 -58.16 36.68 11.84
C SER A 7 -57.52 35.80 12.91
N ARG A 8 -57.92 36.05 14.16
CA ARG A 8 -57.62 35.20 15.30
C ARG A 8 -58.71 34.14 15.38
N THR A 9 -58.35 32.88 15.49
CA THR A 9 -59.22 31.92 16.18
C THR A 9 -58.38 30.97 17.00
N THR A 10 -58.60 31.12 18.30
CA THR A 10 -58.11 30.36 19.44
C THR A 10 -58.52 28.88 19.31
N GLY A 11 -57.62 27.95 19.60
CA GLY A 11 -57.91 26.53 19.49
C GLY A 11 -56.98 25.61 20.28
N ARG A 12 -57.10 25.69 21.61
CA ARG A 12 -56.91 24.60 22.58
C ARG A 12 -55.57 23.84 22.62
N ALA A 13 -54.83 24.09 23.69
CA ALA A 13 -53.80 23.22 24.21
C ALA A 13 -54.39 21.83 24.57
N LEU A 14 -53.67 20.78 24.17
CA LEU A 14 -53.65 19.50 24.87
C LEU A 14 -52.19 19.18 25.16
N VAL A 15 -51.80 19.42 26.42
CA VAL A 15 -50.55 18.94 27.00
C VAL A 15 -50.74 17.46 27.27
N ALA A 16 -50.13 16.60 26.45
CA ALA A 16 -49.98 15.18 26.76
C ALA A 16 -48.61 14.99 27.40
N ALA A 17 -48.56 15.09 28.73
CA ALA A 17 -47.42 14.66 29.51
C ALA A 17 -47.41 13.12 29.57
N ALA A 18 -46.56 12.49 28.76
CA ALA A 18 -46.27 11.07 28.89
C ALA A 18 -45.05 10.89 29.80
N LEU A 19 -45.32 10.56 31.07
CA LEU A 19 -44.31 10.10 32.01
C LEU A 19 -44.01 8.62 31.73
N LEU A 20 -42.97 8.34 30.94
CA LEU A 20 -42.45 6.99 30.76
C LEU A 20 -41.33 6.74 31.77
N ILE A 21 -41.69 6.05 32.86
CA ILE A 21 -40.72 5.36 33.71
C ILE A 21 -40.38 4.05 32.98
N THR A 22 -39.21 4.00 32.35
CA THR A 22 -38.63 2.76 31.83
C THR A 22 -37.24 2.57 32.42
N ALA A 23 -37.08 1.40 33.01
CA ALA A 23 -35.89 0.83 33.64
C ALA A 23 -34.55 1.29 33.03
N GLY A 24 -33.55 1.47 33.89
CA GLY A 24 -32.20 1.88 33.54
C GLY A 24 -31.61 1.02 32.42
N ALA A 25 -31.70 1.51 31.20
CA ALA A 25 -30.93 1.01 30.09
C ALA A 25 -29.48 1.46 30.33
N SER A 26 -28.65 0.53 30.81
CA SER A 26 -27.20 0.65 30.75
C SER A 26 -26.81 0.76 29.28
N VAL A 27 -26.69 2.01 28.81
CA VAL A 27 -26.06 2.29 27.52
C VAL A 27 -24.68 1.64 27.54
N PRO A 28 -24.33 0.75 26.59
CA PRO A 28 -22.98 0.22 26.54
C PRO A 28 -22.07 1.41 26.27
N ALA A 29 -21.23 1.75 27.23
CA ALA A 29 -20.16 2.69 27.03
C ALA A 29 -19.27 2.10 25.93
N VAL A 30 -19.29 2.68 24.74
CA VAL A 30 -18.33 2.36 23.68
C VAL A 30 -16.97 2.75 24.24
N ALA A 31 -16.22 1.75 24.69
CA ALA A 31 -14.83 1.92 25.09
C ALA A 31 -14.08 2.44 23.87
N ARG A 32 -13.82 3.75 23.84
CA ARG A 32 -12.92 4.35 22.85
C ARG A 32 -11.55 3.79 23.19
N SER A 33 -11.01 2.94 22.31
CA SER A 33 -9.66 2.43 22.46
C SER A 33 -8.71 3.61 22.56
N THR A 34 -8.14 3.84 23.75
CA THR A 34 -7.13 4.87 24.00
C THR A 34 -5.75 4.44 23.51
N ALA A 35 -5.66 3.31 22.80
CA ALA A 35 -4.43 2.85 22.19
C ALA A 35 -3.90 3.96 21.24
N PRO A 36 -2.65 4.40 21.43
CA PRO A 36 -2.03 5.32 20.48
C PRO A 36 -2.14 4.75 19.06
N PRO A 37 -2.33 5.59 18.04
CA PRO A 37 -2.25 5.12 16.67
C PRO A 37 -0.89 4.44 16.44
N PRO A 38 -0.81 3.43 15.57
CA PRO A 38 0.45 2.76 15.29
C PRO A 38 1.46 3.79 14.76
N ALA A 39 2.46 4.11 15.59
CA ALA A 39 3.56 4.97 15.19
C ALA A 39 4.55 4.18 14.32
N ARG A 40 5.06 4.82 13.28
CA ARG A 40 6.15 4.28 12.46
C ARG A 40 7.34 5.21 12.54
N SER A 41 8.49 4.64 12.85
CA SER A 41 9.77 5.34 12.84
C SER A 41 10.66 4.71 11.77
N GLY A 42 11.51 5.52 11.15
CA GLY A 42 12.42 5.07 10.10
C GLY A 42 13.80 5.69 10.26
N SER A 43 14.80 4.99 9.74
CA SER A 43 16.16 5.49 9.56
C SER A 43 16.62 5.09 8.15
N ASN A 44 17.77 5.60 7.71
CA ASN A 44 18.40 5.13 6.48
C ASN A 44 18.93 3.71 6.69
N GLY A 45 18.03 2.73 6.58
CA GLY A 45 18.28 1.34 6.87
C GLY A 45 19.24 0.64 5.88
N PRO A 46 19.54 -0.64 6.12
CA PRO A 46 20.27 -1.51 5.19
C PRO A 46 19.62 -1.56 3.79
N ALA A 47 20.35 -2.07 2.80
CA ALA A 47 19.88 -2.08 1.42
C ALA A 47 18.57 -2.87 1.21
N TYR A 48 18.30 -3.89 2.02
CA TYR A 48 17.05 -4.65 1.93
C TYR A 48 15.81 -3.80 2.29
N ASP A 49 15.94 -2.79 3.15
CA ASP A 49 14.86 -1.83 3.42
C ASP A 49 14.56 -1.01 2.18
N ARG A 50 15.62 -0.59 1.46
CA ARG A 50 15.47 0.12 0.19
C ARG A 50 14.84 -0.75 -0.91
N VAL A 51 15.08 -2.06 -0.88
CA VAL A 51 14.36 -3.03 -1.73
C VAL A 51 12.88 -3.10 -1.33
N ALA A 52 12.56 -3.13 -0.04
CA ALA A 52 11.18 -3.11 0.44
C ALA A 52 10.44 -1.82 0.03
N ASP A 53 11.05 -0.65 0.20
CA ASP A 53 10.51 0.64 -0.22
C ASP A 53 10.23 0.65 -1.73
N PHE A 54 11.17 0.12 -2.53
CA PHE A 54 11.00 0.02 -3.97
C PHE A 54 9.82 -0.86 -4.34
N TYR A 55 9.76 -2.11 -3.86
CA TYR A 55 8.69 -3.02 -4.26
C TYR A 55 7.33 -2.55 -3.76
N GLY A 56 7.24 -1.96 -2.56
CA GLY A 56 6.02 -1.33 -2.07
C GLY A 56 5.53 -0.23 -3.00
N SER A 57 6.33 0.82 -3.17
CA SER A 57 5.96 1.97 -4.01
C SER A 57 5.75 1.61 -5.48
N TYR A 58 6.54 0.66 -6.02
CA TYR A 58 6.44 0.23 -7.40
C TYR A 58 5.16 -0.56 -7.66
N ILE A 59 4.81 -1.50 -6.77
CA ILE A 59 3.58 -2.29 -6.90
C ILE A 59 2.35 -1.37 -6.76
N ASP A 60 2.35 -0.42 -5.81
CA ASP A 60 1.29 0.57 -5.68
C ASP A 60 1.14 1.39 -6.97
N ALA A 61 2.25 1.92 -7.50
CA ALA A 61 2.24 2.72 -8.73
C ALA A 61 1.72 1.95 -9.95
N VAL A 62 2.11 0.68 -10.10
CA VAL A 62 1.66 -0.16 -11.23
C VAL A 62 0.21 -0.62 -11.02
N THR A 63 -0.24 -0.83 -9.78
CA THR A 63 -1.64 -1.15 -9.48
C THR A 63 -2.56 0.01 -9.81
N ASP A 64 -2.21 1.22 -9.35
CA ASP A 64 -3.09 2.39 -9.45
C ASP A 64 -3.08 3.04 -10.83
N SER A 65 -1.94 2.99 -11.53
CA SER A 65 -1.71 3.77 -12.74
C SER A 65 -1.01 3.00 -13.87
N GLY A 66 -0.78 1.70 -13.69
CA GLY A 66 -0.06 0.88 -14.66
C GLY A 66 1.41 1.30 -14.83
N SER A 67 2.00 0.89 -15.95
CA SER A 67 3.41 1.16 -16.29
C SER A 67 3.63 2.58 -16.85
N GLY A 68 3.26 3.60 -16.07
CA GLY A 68 3.32 5.00 -16.45
C GLY A 68 4.58 5.77 -16.02
N ARG A 69 4.43 7.10 -15.90
CA ARG A 69 5.52 8.01 -15.51
C ARG A 69 6.07 7.70 -14.12
N LEU A 70 5.19 7.42 -13.14
CA LEU A 70 5.59 7.17 -11.76
C LEU A 70 6.45 5.90 -11.64
N SER A 71 6.02 4.78 -12.24
CA SER A 71 6.79 3.53 -12.22
C SER A 71 8.16 3.71 -12.90
N THR A 72 8.24 4.51 -13.97
CA THR A 72 9.49 4.87 -14.64
C THR A 72 10.42 5.69 -13.73
N GLN A 73 9.89 6.67 -12.99
CA GLN A 73 10.65 7.47 -12.04
C GLN A 73 11.16 6.64 -10.86
N LEU A 74 10.33 5.76 -10.32
CA LEU A 74 10.71 4.80 -9.27
C LEU A 74 11.84 3.89 -9.76
N ARG A 75 11.73 3.33 -10.96
CA ARG A 75 12.81 2.53 -11.58
C ARG A 75 14.10 3.34 -11.68
N SER A 76 14.03 4.60 -12.12
CA SER A 76 15.22 5.48 -12.22
C SER A 76 15.87 5.74 -10.85
N PHE A 77 15.06 5.94 -9.82
CA PHE A 77 15.52 6.23 -8.46
C PHE A 77 16.13 5.01 -7.76
N TYR A 78 15.48 3.84 -7.84
CA TYR A 78 15.90 2.65 -7.09
C TYR A 78 16.86 1.74 -7.84
N LEU A 79 16.78 1.68 -9.16
CA LEU A 79 17.60 0.77 -9.96
C LEU A 79 18.86 1.46 -10.48
N THR A 80 19.88 0.65 -10.76
CA THR A 80 21.03 1.08 -11.58
C THR A 80 20.63 1.28 -13.04
N SER A 81 21.35 2.13 -13.78
CA SER A 81 21.14 2.32 -15.23
C SER A 81 21.36 1.02 -16.02
N GLY A 82 22.37 0.25 -15.63
CA GLY A 82 22.66 -1.06 -16.23
C GLY A 82 21.53 -2.05 -16.05
N LEU A 83 20.93 -2.15 -14.85
CA LEU A 83 19.75 -2.99 -14.64
C LEU A 83 18.57 -2.53 -15.48
N ARG A 84 18.25 -1.23 -15.48
CA ARG A 84 17.13 -0.68 -16.27
C ARG A 84 17.23 -1.08 -17.74
N SER A 85 18.41 -0.94 -18.33
CA SER A 85 18.64 -1.32 -19.74
C SER A 85 18.41 -2.82 -19.97
N ARG A 86 18.90 -3.68 -19.06
CA ARG A 86 18.69 -5.14 -19.14
C ARG A 86 17.23 -5.54 -18.96
N LEU A 87 16.50 -4.82 -18.10
CA LEU A 87 15.05 -5.01 -17.92
C LEU A 87 14.32 -4.64 -19.20
N THR A 88 14.54 -3.46 -19.78
CA THR A 88 13.91 -3.07 -21.05
C THR A 88 14.12 -4.10 -22.15
N THR A 89 15.34 -4.60 -22.33
CA THR A 89 15.60 -5.66 -23.32
C THR A 89 14.86 -6.96 -23.00
N TRP A 90 14.74 -7.32 -21.71
CA TRP A 90 14.00 -8.52 -21.32
C TRP A 90 12.49 -8.35 -21.54
N GLU A 91 11.94 -7.19 -21.16
CA GLU A 91 10.52 -6.82 -21.27
C GLU A 91 10.07 -6.85 -22.72
N ASN A 92 10.86 -6.26 -23.62
CA ASN A 92 10.59 -6.28 -25.07
C ASN A 92 10.48 -7.69 -25.65
N ARG A 93 11.22 -8.66 -25.09
CA ARG A 93 11.19 -10.06 -25.56
C ARG A 93 10.11 -10.89 -24.90
N ARG A 94 9.68 -10.52 -23.69
CA ARG A 94 8.81 -11.36 -22.84
C ARG A 94 7.40 -10.81 -22.69
N HIS A 95 7.18 -9.56 -23.12
CA HIS A 95 5.90 -8.86 -23.00
C HIS A 95 5.33 -8.93 -21.58
N ALA A 96 6.22 -8.77 -20.59
CA ALA A 96 5.95 -8.90 -19.17
C ALA A 96 6.76 -7.84 -18.42
N ASP A 97 6.34 -7.47 -17.21
CA ASP A 97 7.10 -6.57 -16.36
C ASP A 97 8.39 -7.28 -15.87
N GLY A 98 9.54 -6.68 -16.15
CA GLY A 98 10.84 -7.26 -15.85
C GLY A 98 11.25 -7.18 -14.38
N VAL A 99 10.69 -6.23 -13.63
CA VAL A 99 10.86 -6.14 -12.16
C VAL A 99 10.08 -7.27 -11.49
N LEU A 100 8.84 -7.48 -11.93
CA LEU A 100 7.95 -8.49 -11.36
C LEU A 100 8.20 -9.90 -11.92
N ARG A 101 8.87 -9.99 -13.07
CA ARG A 101 9.05 -11.20 -13.88
C ARG A 101 7.71 -11.86 -14.26
N ALA A 102 6.67 -11.06 -14.44
CA ALA A 102 5.30 -11.51 -14.67
C ALA A 102 4.51 -10.51 -15.53
N GLN A 103 3.40 -10.97 -16.11
CA GLN A 103 2.48 -10.11 -16.87
C GLN A 103 1.51 -9.36 -15.95
N ASP A 104 1.16 -9.96 -14.82
CA ASP A 104 0.23 -9.41 -13.84
C ASP A 104 0.97 -8.71 -12.69
N VAL A 105 0.19 -8.01 -11.86
CA VAL A 105 0.67 -7.34 -10.64
C VAL A 105 0.40 -8.23 -9.42
N PRO A 106 1.38 -8.43 -8.52
CA PRO A 106 1.20 -9.26 -7.35
C PRO A 106 0.30 -8.57 -6.32
N ARG A 107 -0.51 -9.36 -5.62
CA ARG A 107 -1.41 -8.86 -4.57
C ARG A 107 -0.68 -8.48 -3.28
N ALA A 108 0.48 -9.10 -3.06
CA ALA A 108 1.28 -8.91 -1.86
C ALA A 108 2.74 -9.25 -2.15
N TRP A 109 3.63 -8.63 -1.38
CA TRP A 109 5.06 -8.87 -1.46
C TRP A 109 5.66 -8.99 -0.06
N LYS A 110 6.80 -9.69 0.03
CA LYS A 110 7.62 -9.75 1.24
C LYS A 110 9.08 -9.72 0.85
N VAL A 111 9.86 -8.87 1.50
CA VAL A 111 11.32 -8.85 1.38
C VAL A 111 11.93 -9.56 2.58
N THR A 112 12.96 -10.35 2.35
CA THR A 112 13.77 -10.99 3.39
C THR A 112 15.23 -10.73 3.08
N ALA A 113 15.98 -10.26 4.08
CA ALA A 113 17.41 -10.02 3.96
C ALA A 113 18.15 -11.33 3.64
N GLY A 114 19.20 -11.23 2.83
CA GLY A 114 20.14 -12.30 2.58
C GLY A 114 21.56 -11.88 2.97
N ASP A 115 22.52 -12.67 2.52
CA ASP A 115 23.93 -12.43 2.81
C ASP A 115 24.47 -11.21 2.06
N SER A 116 25.67 -10.76 2.44
CA SER A 116 26.40 -9.67 1.81
C SER A 116 27.85 -10.07 1.57
N GLY A 117 28.44 -9.58 0.48
CA GLY A 117 29.80 -9.94 0.06
C GLY A 117 30.17 -9.33 -1.29
N ALA A 118 31.47 -9.19 -1.55
CA ALA A 118 32.02 -8.69 -2.82
C ALA A 118 31.40 -7.37 -3.31
N GLY A 119 31.14 -6.41 -2.40
CA GLY A 119 30.54 -5.12 -2.76
C GLY A 119 29.03 -5.15 -2.98
N HIS A 120 28.38 -6.28 -2.69
CA HIS A 120 26.96 -6.49 -2.92
C HIS A 120 26.25 -7.07 -1.70
N THR A 121 24.93 -6.92 -1.69
CA THR A 121 24.05 -7.55 -0.72
C THR A 121 22.83 -8.10 -1.44
N TRP A 122 22.33 -9.22 -0.96
CA TRP A 122 21.22 -9.92 -1.57
C TRP A 122 19.99 -9.86 -0.69
N SER A 123 18.83 -9.89 -1.33
CA SER A 123 17.53 -9.99 -0.68
C SER A 123 16.67 -10.95 -1.47
N THR A 124 15.78 -11.66 -0.79
CA THR A 124 14.74 -12.45 -1.43
C THR A 124 13.44 -11.67 -1.40
N VAL A 125 12.85 -11.44 -2.57
CA VAL A 125 11.51 -10.86 -2.71
C VAL A 125 10.54 -11.97 -3.08
N ARG A 126 9.58 -12.26 -2.19
CA ARG A 126 8.47 -13.16 -2.47
C ARG A 126 7.29 -12.34 -2.97
N LEU A 127 6.89 -12.57 -4.21
CA LEU A 127 5.67 -12.04 -4.79
C LEU A 127 4.54 -13.06 -4.62
N THR A 128 3.35 -12.58 -4.26
CA THR A 128 2.16 -13.42 -4.02
C THR A 128 1.11 -13.10 -5.08
N TRP A 129 0.59 -14.14 -5.70
CA TRP A 129 -0.41 -14.07 -6.77
C TRP A 129 -1.68 -14.84 -6.37
N GLY A 130 -2.71 -14.75 -7.21
CA GLY A 130 -3.97 -15.45 -6.99
C GLY A 130 -4.83 -14.87 -5.87
N SER A 131 -5.72 -15.68 -5.32
CA SER A 131 -6.63 -15.26 -4.24
C SER A 131 -6.07 -15.65 -2.86
N ASP A 132 -6.73 -15.19 -1.79
CA ASP A 132 -6.42 -15.65 -0.44
C ASP A 132 -6.58 -17.16 -0.25
N ARG A 133 -7.50 -17.78 -1.00
CA ARG A 133 -7.76 -19.22 -0.90
C ARG A 133 -6.74 -20.05 -1.69
N HIS A 134 -6.21 -19.50 -2.78
CA HIS A 134 -5.28 -20.18 -3.67
C HIS A 134 -4.09 -19.28 -4.04
N PRO A 135 -3.21 -18.97 -3.07
CA PRO A 135 -2.05 -18.16 -3.34
C PRO A 135 -0.98 -18.97 -4.09
N THR A 136 -0.37 -18.36 -5.09
CA THR A 136 0.87 -18.86 -5.70
C THR A 136 2.00 -17.86 -5.47
N TYR A 137 3.25 -18.31 -5.60
CA TYR A 137 4.41 -17.51 -5.21
C TYR A 137 5.50 -17.53 -6.27
N THR A 138 6.09 -16.35 -6.51
CA THR A 138 7.35 -16.22 -7.24
C THR A 138 8.40 -15.67 -6.30
N TYR A 139 9.60 -16.23 -6.35
CA TYR A 139 10.73 -15.79 -5.55
C TYR A 139 11.76 -15.14 -6.44
N LEU A 140 12.14 -13.91 -6.11
CA LEU A 140 13.16 -13.15 -6.79
C LEU A 140 14.38 -13.00 -5.88
N THR A 141 15.55 -13.33 -6.41
CA THR A 141 16.83 -12.90 -5.85
C THR A 141 17.13 -11.50 -6.37
N VAL A 142 17.23 -10.54 -5.45
CA VAL A 142 17.50 -9.14 -5.72
C VAL A 142 18.87 -8.79 -5.18
N GLN A 143 19.76 -8.32 -6.05
CA GLN A 143 21.10 -7.87 -5.70
C GLN A 143 21.11 -6.35 -5.63
N SER A 144 21.70 -5.81 -4.58
CA SER A 144 21.95 -4.38 -4.41
C SER A 144 23.44 -4.10 -4.31
N ASP A 145 23.84 -2.96 -4.86
CA ASP A 145 25.18 -2.40 -4.67
C ASP A 145 25.32 -1.85 -3.24
N LEU A 146 26.37 -2.24 -2.50
CA LEU A 146 26.53 -1.84 -1.10
C LEU A 146 26.81 -0.33 -0.95
N ALA A 147 27.51 0.28 -1.91
CA ALA A 147 27.89 1.69 -1.81
C ALA A 147 26.70 2.63 -2.02
N THR A 148 25.86 2.32 -3.02
CA THR A 148 24.73 3.17 -3.43
C THR A 148 23.38 2.67 -2.91
N LYS A 149 23.31 1.44 -2.41
CA LYS A 149 22.07 0.71 -2.05
C LYS A 149 21.09 0.56 -3.23
N LYS A 150 21.50 0.85 -4.48
CA LYS A 150 20.65 0.68 -5.66
C LYS A 150 20.59 -0.78 -6.04
N ILE A 151 19.44 -1.19 -6.56
CA ILE A 151 19.25 -2.53 -7.09
C ILE A 151 20.02 -2.67 -8.41
N SER A 152 20.95 -3.61 -8.44
CA SER A 152 21.85 -3.88 -9.55
C SER A 152 21.46 -5.11 -10.34
N ASP A 153 20.74 -6.08 -9.74
CA ASP A 153 20.24 -7.26 -10.45
C ASP A 153 18.92 -7.80 -9.86
N ILE A 154 18.09 -8.40 -10.70
CA ILE A 154 16.85 -9.10 -10.33
C ILE A 154 16.79 -10.39 -11.12
N LYS A 155 16.72 -11.53 -10.43
CA LYS A 155 16.60 -12.86 -11.04
C LYS A 155 15.52 -13.66 -10.35
N GLN A 156 14.78 -14.47 -11.11
CA GLN A 156 13.91 -15.45 -10.48
C GLN A 156 14.78 -16.54 -9.85
N ARG A 157 14.47 -16.91 -8.62
CA ARG A 157 15.10 -18.04 -7.94
C ARG A 157 14.57 -19.31 -8.60
N SER A 158 15.47 -20.10 -9.16
CA SER A 158 15.22 -21.46 -9.65
C SER A 158 14.98 -22.44 -8.51
#